data_AF-A0A957ZG33-F1
#
_entry.id   AF-A0A957ZG33-F1
#
_cell.length_a   1.000
_cell.length_b   1.000
_cell.length_c   1.000
_cell.angle_alpha   90.00
_cell.angle_beta   90.00
_cell.angle_gamma   90.00
#
_symmetry.space_group_name_H-M   'P 1'
#
loop_
_entity.id
_entity.type
_entity.pdbx_description
1 polymer ?
#
loop_
_entity_poly.entity_id
_entity_poly.type
_entity_poly.pdbx_seq_one_letter_code
_entity_poly.pdbx_strand_id
1 'polypeptide(L)'
;MALVSRLVDILVELHVDAATVIQVCVDLVRTHSGGMSSEEMYRDLMANAQDAADVDQMLYQLKGDTLYAENAALIVLSAAWNYPTLEAQILDLGADAMASPRSISNAQAANSILYGMYLMAREGAKIQEVAYADKQGAIHLRTYDGTVDAAELFDSV
;
A
#
# COMPACT_ATOMS: atom_id res chain seq x y z
N MET A 1 -3.28 -25.40 -15.08
CA MET A 1 -2.62 -24.30 -14.35
C MET A 1 -3.63 -23.18 -14.26
N ALA A 2 -4.12 -22.87 -13.06
CA ALA A 2 -4.88 -21.64 -12.87
C ALA A 2 -3.93 -20.47 -13.17
N LEU A 3 -4.38 -19.52 -14.00
CA LEU A 3 -3.68 -18.24 -14.12
C LEU A 3 -3.67 -17.63 -12.72
N VAL A 4 -2.49 -17.38 -12.16
CA VAL A 4 -2.37 -16.49 -11.00
C VAL A 4 -2.79 -15.12 -11.51
N SER A 5 -3.96 -14.62 -11.07
CA SER A 5 -4.43 -13.29 -11.45
C SER A 5 -3.46 -12.25 -10.90
N ARG A 6 -3.09 -11.26 -11.72
CA ARG A 6 -2.26 -10.15 -11.23
C ARG A 6 -3.14 -9.23 -10.38
N LEU A 7 -2.56 -8.59 -9.36
CA LEU A 7 -3.26 -7.60 -8.54
C LEU A 7 -3.99 -6.57 -9.41
N VAL A 8 -3.34 -6.04 -10.46
CA VAL A 8 -3.96 -5.07 -11.38
C VAL A 8 -5.20 -5.62 -12.08
N ASP A 9 -5.18 -6.89 -12.52
CA ASP A 9 -6.33 -7.48 -13.22
C ASP A 9 -7.56 -7.49 -12.29
N ILE A 10 -7.35 -7.84 -11.02
CA ILE A 10 -8.40 -7.85 -9.99
C ILE A 10 -8.91 -6.44 -9.71
N LEU A 11 -8.01 -5.47 -9.53
CA LEU A 11 -8.38 -4.08 -9.26
C LEU A 11 -9.20 -3.48 -10.41
N VAL A 12 -8.84 -3.80 -11.66
CA VAL A 12 -9.54 -3.32 -12.86
C VAL A 12 -10.87 -4.02 -13.05
N GLU A 13 -10.93 -5.35 -12.91
CA GLU A 13 -12.15 -6.16 -13.07
C GLU A 13 -13.23 -5.75 -12.07
N LEU A 14 -12.83 -5.47 -10.83
CA LEU A 14 -13.74 -5.08 -9.75
C LEU A 14 -14.05 -3.58 -9.72
N HIS A 15 -13.46 -2.79 -10.63
CA HIS A 15 -13.58 -1.33 -10.65
C HIS A 15 -13.30 -0.70 -9.27
N VAL A 16 -12.22 -1.15 -8.62
CA VAL A 16 -11.85 -0.72 -7.28
C VAL A 16 -11.50 0.76 -7.28
N ASP A 17 -12.14 1.53 -6.40
CA ASP A 17 -11.86 2.94 -6.22
C ASP A 17 -10.72 3.20 -5.23
N ALA A 18 -10.19 4.42 -5.23
CA ALA A 18 -9.12 4.84 -4.33
C ALA A 18 -9.44 4.56 -2.86
N ALA A 19 -10.68 4.78 -2.43
CA ALA A 19 -11.09 4.57 -1.04
C ALA A 19 -10.95 3.11 -0.63
N THR A 20 -11.34 2.19 -1.51
CA THR A 20 -11.21 0.75 -1.30
C THR A 20 -9.74 0.32 -1.28
N VAL A 21 -8.92 0.83 -2.21
CA VAL A 21 -7.46 0.60 -2.20
C VAL A 21 -6.84 1.01 -0.86
N ILE A 22 -7.16 2.22 -0.38
CA ILE A 22 -6.66 2.72 0.91
C ILE A 22 -7.14 1.85 2.06
N GLN A 23 -8.41 1.46 2.08
CA GLN A 23 -8.96 0.60 3.13
C GLN A 23 -8.23 -0.74 3.19
N VAL A 24 -8.06 -1.42 2.06
CA VAL A 24 -7.35 -2.70 1.97
C VAL A 24 -5.90 -2.56 2.45
N CYS A 25 -5.20 -1.51 2.02
CA CYS A 25 -3.84 -1.24 2.48
C CYS A 25 -3.77 -1.03 3.99
N VAL A 26 -4.68 -0.24 4.57
CA VAL A 26 -4.73 0.02 6.02
C VAL A 26 -4.99 -1.27 6.80
N ASP A 27 -5.94 -2.08 6.35
CA ASP A 27 -6.31 -3.32 7.04
C ASP A 27 -5.21 -4.40 6.93
N LEU A 28 -4.53 -4.46 5.78
CA LEU A 28 -3.37 -5.31 5.57
C LEU A 28 -2.23 -4.91 6.52
N VAL A 29 -1.83 -3.64 6.52
CA VAL A 29 -0.72 -3.15 7.34
C VAL A 29 -1.05 -3.28 8.82
N ARG A 30 -2.29 -3.02 9.23
CA ARG A 30 -2.73 -3.23 10.61
C ARG A 30 -2.57 -4.68 11.03
N THR A 31 -2.98 -5.62 10.20
CA THR A 31 -2.81 -7.04 10.52
C THR A 31 -1.33 -7.42 10.56
N HIS A 32 -0.55 -6.99 9.56
CA HIS A 32 0.87 -7.34 9.41
C HIS A 32 1.76 -6.75 10.52
N SER A 33 1.39 -5.57 11.04
CA SER A 33 2.03 -4.93 12.19
C SER A 33 1.65 -5.56 13.54
N GLY A 34 0.87 -6.64 13.58
CA GLY A 34 0.43 -7.26 14.83
C GLY A 34 -0.71 -6.50 15.53
N GLY A 35 -1.49 -5.73 14.77
CA GLY A 35 -2.66 -5.01 15.27
C GLY A 35 -2.36 -3.61 15.83
N MET A 36 -1.18 -3.06 15.54
CA MET A 36 -0.80 -1.72 16.00
C MET A 36 -1.83 -0.67 15.56
N SER A 37 -2.09 0.28 16.45
CA SER A 37 -2.81 1.49 16.14
C SER A 37 -1.98 2.43 15.28
N SER A 38 -2.65 3.38 14.62
CA SER A 38 -1.99 4.41 13.80
C SER A 38 -0.96 5.24 14.58
N GLU A 39 -1.21 5.48 15.87
CA GLU A 39 -0.29 6.22 16.76
C GLU A 39 0.93 5.37 17.17
N GLU A 40 0.76 4.06 17.31
CA GLU A 40 1.88 3.13 17.57
C GLU A 40 2.78 3.01 16.34
N MET A 41 2.18 2.88 15.14
CA MET A 41 2.92 2.90 13.87
C MET A 41 3.74 4.18 13.71
N TYR A 42 3.14 5.34 13.99
CA TYR A 42 3.86 6.62 13.94
C TYR A 42 5.04 6.66 14.92
N ARG A 43 4.81 6.25 16.17
CA ARG A 43 5.88 6.24 17.19
C ARG A 43 7.01 5.29 16.82
N ASP A 44 6.69 4.12 16.27
CA ASP A 44 7.70 3.16 15.81
C ASP A 44 8.47 3.70 14.60
N LEU A 45 7.81 4.35 13.62
CA LEU A 45 8.50 5.03 12.52
C LEU A 45 9.48 6.08 13.04
N MET A 46 9.03 6.99 13.90
CA MET A 46 9.89 8.05 14.45
C MET A 46 11.07 7.51 15.26
N ALA A 47 10.91 6.34 15.90
CA ALA A 47 11.98 5.69 16.66
C ALA A 47 13.03 5.00 15.77
N ASN A 48 12.64 4.54 14.58
CA ASN A 48 13.51 3.83 13.64
C ASN A 48 13.98 4.69 12.46
N ALA A 49 13.43 5.90 12.31
CA ALA A 49 13.79 6.82 11.24
C ALA A 49 15.20 7.38 11.45
N GLN A 50 15.96 7.44 10.37
CA GLN A 50 17.24 8.15 10.35
C GLN A 50 17.02 9.67 10.45
N ASP A 51 15.97 10.18 9.80
CA ASP A 51 15.53 11.56 9.88
C ASP A 51 14.03 11.63 10.17
N ALA A 52 13.68 12.24 11.30
CA ALA A 52 12.31 12.48 11.71
C ALA A 52 11.59 13.50 10.81
N ALA A 53 12.32 14.46 10.23
CA ALA A 53 11.74 15.47 9.36
C ALA A 53 11.25 14.87 8.03
N ASP A 54 11.96 13.88 7.50
CA ASP A 54 11.56 13.17 6.29
C ASP A 54 10.26 12.38 6.51
N VAL A 55 10.13 11.73 7.67
CA VAL A 55 8.88 11.05 8.07
C VAL A 55 7.71 12.03 8.12
N ASP A 56 7.88 13.17 8.79
CA ASP A 56 6.82 14.18 8.89
C ASP A 56 6.47 14.78 7.52
N GLN A 57 7.45 14.98 6.63
CA GLN A 57 7.24 15.47 5.27
C GLN A 57 6.45 14.47 4.42
N MET A 58 6.81 13.19 4.44
CA MET A 58 6.06 12.15 3.73
C MET A 58 4.63 12.03 4.26
N LEU A 59 4.46 12.07 5.58
CA LEU A 59 3.12 12.06 6.19
C LEU A 59 2.30 13.28 5.78
N TYR A 60 2.93 14.45 5.63
CA TYR A 60 2.25 15.65 5.15
C TYR A 60 1.75 15.47 3.71
N GLN A 61 2.58 14.94 2.81
CA GLN A 61 2.21 14.65 1.42
C GLN A 61 1.06 13.64 1.33
N LEU A 62 1.20 12.50 2.02
CA LEU A 62 0.16 11.46 2.08
C LEU A 62 -1.18 11.95 2.62
N LYS A 63 -1.19 12.94 3.53
CA LYS A 63 -2.43 13.51 4.07
C LYS A 63 -3.09 14.51 3.12
N GLY A 64 -2.28 15.20 2.30
CA GLY A 64 -2.70 16.33 1.47
C GLY A 64 -3.03 15.97 0.02
N ASP A 65 -2.51 14.85 -0.48
CA ASP A 65 -2.68 14.42 -1.87
C ASP A 65 -3.25 12.99 -1.95
N THR A 66 -4.51 12.90 -2.38
CA THR A 66 -5.22 11.63 -2.50
C THR A 66 -4.61 10.71 -3.55
N LEU A 67 -4.16 11.25 -4.69
CA LEU A 67 -3.58 10.44 -5.76
C LEU A 67 -2.21 9.91 -5.34
N TYR A 68 -1.45 10.72 -4.61
CA TYR A 68 -0.21 10.30 -3.99
C TYR A 68 -0.43 9.17 -2.99
N ALA A 69 -1.42 9.30 -2.09
CA ALA A 69 -1.76 8.28 -1.11
C ALA A 69 -2.24 6.97 -1.77
N GLU A 70 -3.08 7.06 -2.79
CA GLU A 70 -3.54 5.90 -3.56
C GLU A 70 -2.36 5.17 -4.22
N ASN A 71 -1.47 5.89 -4.91
CA ASN A 71 -0.31 5.28 -5.55
C ASN A 71 0.66 4.65 -4.54
N ALA A 72 0.92 5.31 -3.42
CA ALA A 72 1.73 4.75 -2.34
C ALA A 72 1.12 3.44 -1.79
N ALA A 73 -0.21 3.43 -1.57
CA ALA A 73 -0.92 2.23 -1.15
C ALA A 73 -0.86 1.11 -2.19
N LEU A 74 -1.01 1.43 -3.49
CA LEU A 74 -0.89 0.45 -4.57
C LEU A 74 0.50 -0.18 -4.65
N ILE A 75 1.57 0.60 -4.38
CA ILE A 75 2.93 0.06 -4.33
C ILE A 75 3.08 -0.88 -3.12
N VAL A 76 2.57 -0.51 -1.94
CA VAL A 76 2.59 -1.40 -0.76
C VAL A 76 1.84 -2.70 -1.04
N LEU A 77 0.64 -2.63 -1.63
CA LEU A 77 -0.13 -3.81 -2.00
C LEU A 77 0.58 -4.66 -3.06
N SER A 78 1.20 -4.03 -4.06
CA SER A 78 1.97 -4.73 -5.10
C SER A 78 3.21 -5.43 -4.51
N ALA A 79 3.87 -4.81 -3.53
CA ALA A 79 4.99 -5.42 -2.82
C ALA A 79 4.54 -6.62 -1.99
N ALA A 80 3.44 -6.46 -1.25
CA ALA A 80 2.86 -7.51 -0.42
C ALA A 80 2.32 -8.68 -1.26
N TRP A 81 1.78 -8.42 -2.45
CA TRP A 81 1.24 -9.44 -3.36
C TRP A 81 2.27 -10.52 -3.73
N ASN A 82 3.57 -10.21 -3.69
CA ASN A 82 4.63 -11.17 -4.01
C ASN A 82 4.86 -12.21 -2.89
N TYR A 83 4.18 -12.08 -1.75
CA TYR A 83 4.20 -13.04 -0.66
C TYR A 83 2.89 -13.85 -0.66
N PRO A 84 2.92 -15.19 -0.83
CA PRO A 84 1.69 -15.98 -0.98
C PRO A 84 0.69 -15.87 0.17
N THR A 85 1.18 -15.66 1.40
CA THR A 85 0.32 -15.46 2.58
C THR A 85 -0.40 -14.12 2.56
N LEU A 86 0.25 -13.08 2.01
CA LEU A 86 -0.34 -11.75 1.93
C LEU A 86 -1.23 -11.61 0.69
N GLU A 87 -0.94 -12.32 -0.41
CA GLU A 87 -1.83 -12.40 -1.59
C GLU A 87 -3.25 -12.83 -1.19
N ALA A 88 -3.38 -13.98 -0.52
CA ALA A 88 -4.68 -14.48 -0.06
C ALA A 88 -5.38 -13.49 0.87
N GLN A 89 -4.60 -12.84 1.75
CA GLN A 89 -5.12 -11.85 2.67
C GLN A 89 -5.63 -10.58 1.95
N ILE A 90 -4.93 -10.11 0.92
CA ILE A 90 -5.37 -8.95 0.13
C ILE A 90 -6.69 -9.25 -0.57
N LEU A 91 -6.88 -10.47 -1.08
CA LEU A 91 -8.13 -10.90 -1.69
C LEU A 91 -9.29 -10.87 -0.69
N ASP A 92 -9.09 -11.46 0.49
CA ASP A 92 -10.12 -11.48 1.56
C ASP A 92 -10.47 -10.05 2.02
N LEU A 93 -9.44 -9.23 2.27
CA LEU A 93 -9.63 -7.82 2.66
C LEU A 93 -10.32 -6.99 1.58
N GLY A 94 -10.02 -7.26 0.29
CA GLY A 94 -10.67 -6.61 -0.83
C GLY A 94 -12.15 -6.95 -0.91
N ALA A 95 -12.51 -8.22 -0.74
CA ALA A 95 -13.90 -8.65 -0.69
C ALA A 95 -14.66 -8.00 0.49
N ASP A 96 -14.03 -7.97 1.67
CA ASP A 96 -14.60 -7.33 2.86
C ASP A 96 -14.77 -5.83 2.69
N ALA A 97 -13.79 -5.14 2.09
CA ALA A 97 -13.86 -3.70 1.86
C ALA A 97 -14.98 -3.31 0.88
N MET A 98 -15.20 -4.10 -0.17
CA MET A 98 -16.33 -3.88 -1.08
C MET A 98 -17.68 -4.18 -0.43
N ALA A 99 -17.76 -5.22 0.41
CA ALA A 99 -19.00 -5.59 1.10
C ALA A 99 -19.35 -4.63 2.25
N SER A 100 -18.34 -4.07 2.92
CA SER A 100 -18.47 -3.20 4.09
C SER A 100 -17.49 -2.01 4.00
N PRO A 101 -17.73 -1.07 3.06
CA PRO A 101 -16.86 0.08 2.89
C PRO A 101 -16.91 0.97 4.14
N ARG A 102 -15.74 1.43 4.60
CA ARG A 102 -15.63 2.32 5.75
C ARG A 102 -14.74 3.51 5.43
N SER A 103 -15.11 4.66 5.97
CA SER A 103 -14.29 5.87 5.83
C SER A 103 -13.00 5.73 6.64
N ILE A 104 -11.86 5.92 5.98
CA ILE A 104 -10.54 6.02 6.59
C ILE A 104 -10.17 7.50 6.65
N SER A 105 -9.77 7.98 7.83
CA SER A 105 -9.24 9.35 7.93
C SER A 105 -7.88 9.47 7.23
N ASN A 106 -7.58 10.63 6.63
CA ASN A 106 -6.29 10.85 5.96
C ASN A 106 -5.09 10.59 6.90
N ALA A 107 -5.22 10.90 8.20
CA ALA A 107 -4.16 10.63 9.17
C ALA A 107 -3.93 9.12 9.37
N GLN A 108 -5.02 8.35 9.47
CA GLN A 108 -4.93 6.90 9.55
C GLN A 108 -4.33 6.31 8.28
N ALA A 109 -4.82 6.74 7.11
CA ALA A 109 -4.31 6.30 5.81
C ALA A 109 -2.81 6.59 5.70
N ALA A 110 -2.38 7.83 5.89
CA ALA A 110 -0.98 8.24 5.76
C ALA A 110 -0.05 7.44 6.69
N ASN A 111 -0.40 7.32 7.97
CA ASN A 111 0.42 6.57 8.92
C ASN A 111 0.53 5.09 8.54
N SER A 112 -0.59 4.45 8.16
CA SER A 112 -0.58 3.04 7.77
C SER A 112 0.14 2.81 6.43
N ILE A 113 -0.03 3.68 5.44
CA ILE A 113 0.68 3.57 4.17
C ILE A 113 2.18 3.69 4.38
N LEU A 114 2.63 4.74 5.10
CA LEU A 114 4.05 4.93 5.39
C LEU A 114 4.63 3.78 6.21
N TYR A 115 3.87 3.25 7.17
CA TYR A 115 4.29 2.07 7.91
C TYR A 115 4.38 0.82 7.02
N GLY A 116 3.45 0.66 6.08
CA GLY A 116 3.49 -0.40 5.08
C GLY A 116 4.73 -0.32 4.20
N MET A 117 5.09 0.89 3.76
CA MET A 117 6.32 1.15 3.00
C MET A 117 7.55 0.71 3.82
N TYR A 118 7.61 1.09 5.10
CA TYR A 118 8.66 0.67 6.02
C TYR A 118 8.74 -0.86 6.21
N LEU A 119 7.61 -1.54 6.42
CA LEU A 119 7.58 -3.01 6.57
C LEU A 119 8.09 -3.71 5.32
N MET A 120 7.60 -3.31 4.14
CA MET A 120 8.00 -3.90 2.86
C MET A 120 9.49 -3.65 2.57
N ALA A 121 9.99 -2.45 2.85
CA ALA A 121 11.40 -2.12 2.71
C ALA A 121 12.28 -2.97 3.67
N ARG A 122 11.87 -3.09 4.93
CA ARG A 122 12.58 -3.87 5.95
C ARG A 122 12.63 -5.37 5.63
N GLU A 123 11.59 -5.90 5.00
CA GLU A 123 11.53 -7.29 4.54
C GLU A 123 12.33 -7.53 3.25
N GLY A 124 12.85 -6.47 2.61
CA GLY A 124 13.55 -6.57 1.34
C GLY A 124 12.63 -6.99 0.20
N ALA A 125 11.38 -6.54 0.24
CA ALA A 125 10.37 -6.90 -0.75
C ALA A 125 10.83 -6.53 -2.16
N LYS A 126 10.79 -7.52 -3.06
CA LYS A 126 11.14 -7.36 -4.46
C LYS A 126 9.88 -7.24 -5.29
N ILE A 127 9.89 -6.34 -6.27
CA ILE A 127 8.76 -6.07 -7.15
C ILE A 127 9.17 -6.22 -8.61
N GLN A 128 8.35 -6.94 -9.38
CA GLN A 128 8.46 -7.00 -10.84
C GLN A 128 7.30 -6.27 -11.54
N GLU A 129 6.20 -6.07 -10.81
CA GLU A 129 4.95 -5.55 -11.32
C GLU A 129 4.30 -4.64 -10.27
N VAL A 130 3.93 -3.43 -10.67
CA VAL A 130 3.34 -2.41 -9.79
C VAL A 130 2.05 -1.89 -10.40
N ALA A 131 0.98 -1.91 -9.60
CA ALA A 131 -0.24 -1.17 -9.88
C ALA A 131 -0.01 0.33 -9.62
N TYR A 132 -0.54 1.20 -10.50
CA TYR A 132 -0.58 2.63 -10.24
C TYR A 132 -1.84 3.26 -10.83
N ALA A 133 -2.34 4.32 -10.20
CA ALA A 133 -3.48 5.11 -10.65
C ALA A 133 -3.00 6.35 -11.42
N ASP A 134 -3.63 6.65 -12.56
CA ASP A 134 -3.42 7.93 -13.24
C ASP A 134 -4.26 9.07 -12.63
N LYS A 135 -4.14 10.28 -13.18
CA LYS A 135 -4.88 11.46 -12.70
C LYS A 135 -6.40 11.36 -12.88
N GLN A 136 -6.88 10.40 -13.66
CA GLN A 136 -8.29 10.10 -13.87
C GLN A 136 -8.76 8.96 -12.95
N GLY A 137 -7.87 8.37 -12.13
CA GLY A 137 -8.16 7.23 -11.27
C GLY A 137 -8.20 5.90 -12.01
N ALA A 138 -7.73 5.83 -13.25
CA ALA A 138 -7.62 4.56 -13.95
C ALA A 138 -6.38 3.81 -13.47
N ILE A 139 -6.55 2.52 -13.16
CA ILE A 139 -5.47 1.64 -12.69
C ILE A 139 -4.72 1.06 -13.89
N HIS A 140 -3.40 1.12 -13.82
CA HIS A 140 -2.46 0.65 -14.83
C HIS A 140 -1.42 -0.29 -14.20
N LEU A 141 -0.79 -1.09 -15.06
CA LEU A 141 0.32 -1.95 -14.68
C LEU A 141 1.64 -1.37 -15.21
N ARG A 142 2.63 -1.26 -14.33
CA ARG A 142 4.03 -1.09 -14.72
C ARG A 142 4.79 -2.39 -14.45
N THR A 143 5.39 -2.95 -15.49
CA THR A 143 6.28 -4.11 -15.39
C THR A 143 7.74 -3.67 -15.50
N TYR A 144 8.62 -4.34 -14.76
CA TYR A 144 10.06 -4.11 -14.79
C TYR A 144 10.76 -5.31 -15.46
N ASP A 145 11.82 -5.04 -16.23
CA ASP A 145 12.63 -6.08 -16.90
C ASP A 145 13.39 -6.98 -15.91
N GLY A 146 13.37 -6.65 -14.61
CA GLY A 146 13.93 -7.40 -13.50
C GLY A 146 13.22 -7.08 -12.18
N THR A 147 13.71 -7.62 -11.07
CA THR A 147 13.20 -7.29 -9.73
C THR A 147 13.79 -5.97 -9.24
N VAL A 148 12.93 -5.06 -8.78
CA VAL A 148 13.29 -3.80 -8.12
C VAL A 148 13.04 -3.93 -6.61
N ASP A 149 13.85 -3.28 -5.79
CA ASP A 149 13.58 -3.15 -4.36
C ASP A 149 12.38 -2.23 -4.13
N ALA A 150 11.39 -2.66 -3.34
CA ALA A 150 10.23 -1.83 -3.03
C ALA A 150 10.62 -0.46 -2.46
N ALA A 151 11.71 -0.42 -1.68
CA ALA A 151 12.30 0.80 -1.13
C ALA A 151 12.64 1.84 -2.22
N GLU A 152 13.18 1.42 -3.36
CA GLU A 152 13.55 2.35 -4.45
C GLU A 152 12.34 3.00 -5.10
N LEU A 153 11.18 2.35 -5.04
CA LEU A 153 9.93 2.89 -5.58
C LEU A 153 9.30 3.90 -4.65
N PHE A 154 9.47 3.72 -3.34
CA PHE A 154 8.95 4.61 -2.31
C PHE A 154 9.60 6.00 -2.31
N ASP A 155 10.86 6.11 -2.76
CA ASP A 155 11.54 7.40 -2.95
C ASP A 155 11.03 8.18 -4.17
N SER A 156 10.33 7.49 -5.10
CA SER A 156 9.87 8.04 -6.37
C SER A 156 8.38 8.40 -6.39
N VAL A 157 7.66 8.09 -5.31
CA VAL A 157 6.24 8.43 -5.16
C VAL A 157 6.14 9.91 -4.85
#